data_AF-A0A371JY44-F1
#
_entry.id   AF-A0A371JY44-F1
#
_cell.length_a   1.000
_cell.length_b   1.000
_cell.length_c   1.000
_cell.angle_alpha   90.00
_cell.angle_beta   90.00
_cell.angle_gamma   90.00
#
_symmetry.space_group_name_H-M   'P 1'
#
loop_
_entity.id
_entity.type
_entity.pdbx_description
1 polymer ?
#
loop_
_entity_poly.entity_id
_entity_poly.type
_entity_poly.pdbx_seq_one_letter_code
_entity_poly.pdbx_strand_id
1 'polypeptide(L)'
;MHTTLAPPSLAAAAPPSAAAPTALFLGLPPPDTAAFDALCEFCEQHRVAVLAALPWVAAEIAGHDGFAAMLRFVRALGGRRLYVPRDRQGFEQRLGVALGPESHARLLAHASAAGTVEVPSAWGVFIALRRIAMRSAMRGGAHLRQVAQDFGVTERHLRCR
;
A
#
# COMPACT_ATOMS: atom_id res chain seq x y z
N MET A 1 61.58 -11.96 -0.27
CA MET A 1 60.43 -12.08 0.65
C MET A 1 59.24 -11.43 -0.01
N HIS A 2 58.39 -12.21 -0.68
CA HIS A 2 57.23 -11.71 -1.42
C HIS A 2 56.01 -11.71 -0.50
N THR A 3 55.52 -10.53 -0.13
CA THR A 3 54.26 -10.38 0.61
C THR A 3 53.13 -10.19 -0.39
N THR A 4 52.33 -11.24 -0.59
CA THR A 4 51.09 -11.20 -1.37
C THR A 4 50.01 -10.50 -0.54
N LEU A 5 49.59 -9.30 -0.96
CA LEU A 5 48.40 -8.63 -0.43
C LEU A 5 47.17 -9.18 -1.16
N ALA A 6 46.34 -9.93 -0.45
CA ALA A 6 45.02 -10.32 -0.93
C ALA A 6 44.08 -9.10 -1.00
N PRO A 7 43.23 -8.95 -2.02
CA PRO A 7 42.27 -7.86 -2.08
C PRO A 7 41.14 -8.07 -1.06
N PRO A 8 40.55 -7.00 -0.49
CA PRO A 8 39.42 -7.11 0.41
C PRO A 8 38.19 -7.60 -0.37
N SER A 9 37.62 -8.70 0.11
CA SER A 9 36.35 -9.24 -0.34
C SER A 9 35.25 -8.22 -0.05
N LEU A 10 34.72 -7.58 -1.11
CA LEU A 10 33.44 -6.87 -1.06
C LEU A 10 32.35 -7.91 -0.83
N ALA A 11 32.10 -8.21 0.45
CA ALA A 11 30.86 -8.83 0.85
C ALA A 11 29.74 -7.90 0.40
N ALA A 12 29.07 -8.27 -0.69
CA ALA A 12 27.86 -7.63 -1.15
C ALA A 12 26.92 -7.55 0.06
N ALA A 13 26.66 -6.34 0.53
CA ALA A 13 25.66 -6.09 1.53
C ALA A 13 24.35 -6.68 0.99
N ALA A 14 23.87 -7.74 1.64
CA ALA A 14 22.54 -8.26 1.35
C ALA A 14 21.57 -7.07 1.41
N PRO A 15 20.65 -6.93 0.44
CA PRO A 15 19.66 -5.87 0.49
C PRO A 15 18.98 -5.94 1.87
N PRO A 16 18.70 -4.80 2.52
CA PRO A 16 18.02 -4.81 3.81
C PRO A 16 16.79 -5.68 3.63
N SER A 17 16.74 -6.80 4.36
CA SER A 17 15.57 -7.66 4.37
C SER A 17 14.43 -6.76 4.78
N ALA A 18 13.59 -6.40 3.80
CA ALA A 18 12.36 -5.66 3.99
C ALA A 18 11.40 -6.61 4.70
N ALA A 19 11.74 -6.96 5.95
CA ALA A 19 10.85 -7.55 6.91
C ALA A 19 9.84 -6.44 7.20
N ALA A 20 8.86 -6.31 6.31
CA ALA A 20 7.64 -5.59 6.58
C ALA A 20 7.18 -6.07 7.96
N PRO A 21 7.20 -5.22 9.00
CA PRO A 21 7.04 -5.68 10.37
C PRO A 21 5.82 -6.60 10.44
N THR A 22 5.92 -7.75 11.10
CA THR A 22 4.83 -8.73 11.24
C THR A 22 3.50 -8.06 11.68
N ALA A 23 3.60 -6.92 12.39
CA ALA A 23 2.48 -6.07 12.79
C ALA A 23 1.74 -5.32 11.64
N LEU A 24 2.34 -5.17 10.45
CA LEU A 24 1.73 -4.51 9.29
C LEU A 24 0.54 -5.28 8.72
N PHE A 25 0.42 -6.58 9.02
CA PHE A 25 -0.56 -7.44 8.38
C PHE A 25 -1.71 -7.93 9.27
N LEU A 26 -2.06 -7.16 10.29
CA LEU A 26 -3.30 -7.33 11.07
C LEU A 26 -4.46 -6.42 10.58
N GLY A 27 -4.21 -5.57 9.59
CA GLY A 27 -5.18 -4.63 9.03
C GLY A 27 -4.48 -3.35 8.54
N LEU A 28 -5.26 -2.33 8.15
CA LEU A 28 -4.67 -1.01 7.89
C LEU A 28 -4.31 -0.34 9.23
N PRO A 29 -3.03 0.01 9.46
CA PRO A 29 -2.60 0.65 10.69
C PRO A 29 -3.31 2.01 10.88
N PRO A 30 -3.56 2.43 12.13
CA PRO A 30 -4.08 3.76 12.40
C PRO A 30 -3.08 4.84 11.95
N PRO A 31 -3.56 6.01 11.47
CA PRO A 31 -2.72 7.13 11.10
C PRO A 31 -1.77 7.54 12.23
N ASP A 32 -0.66 8.17 11.85
CA ASP A 32 0.30 8.81 12.76
C ASP A 32 0.94 7.80 13.74
N THR A 33 1.10 6.56 13.28
CA THR A 33 1.84 5.50 13.98
C THR A 33 3.02 5.04 13.12
N ALA A 34 4.08 4.55 13.77
CA ALA A 34 5.24 4.02 13.05
C ALA A 34 4.89 2.90 12.05
N ALA A 35 3.85 2.11 12.35
CA ALA A 35 3.34 1.10 11.43
C ALA A 35 2.68 1.71 10.18
N PHE A 36 1.98 2.84 10.32
CA PHE A 36 1.42 3.57 9.19
C PHE A 36 2.50 4.18 8.30
N ASP A 37 3.53 4.76 8.90
CA ASP A 37 4.65 5.34 8.17
C ASP A 37 5.42 4.25 7.41
N ALA A 38 5.71 3.13 8.06
CA ALA A 38 6.32 1.96 7.41
C ALA A 38 5.48 1.40 6.26
N LEU A 39 4.14 1.41 6.37
CA LEU A 39 3.26 1.00 5.28
C LEU A 39 3.31 2.00 4.12
N CYS A 40 3.35 3.30 4.40
CA CYS A 40 3.48 4.32 3.35
C CYS A 40 4.80 4.17 2.61
N GLU A 41 5.90 3.98 3.35
CA GLU A 41 7.23 3.76 2.77
C GLU A 41 7.26 2.50 1.90
N PHE A 42 6.72 1.38 2.40
CA PHE A 42 6.54 0.16 1.61
C PHE A 42 5.77 0.43 0.31
N CYS A 43 4.69 1.22 0.38
CA CYS A 43 3.90 1.53 -0.80
C CYS A 43 4.71 2.33 -1.83
N GLU A 44 5.52 3.30 -1.40
CA GLU A 44 6.38 4.07 -2.31
C GLU A 44 7.52 3.22 -2.90
N GLN A 45 8.18 2.37 -2.10
CA GLN A 45 9.21 1.45 -2.58
C GLN A 45 8.67 0.48 -3.66
N HIS A 46 7.37 0.17 -3.61
CA HIS A 46 6.69 -0.71 -4.56
C HIS A 46 5.64 0.00 -5.41
N ARG A 47 5.79 1.31 -5.62
CA ARG A 47 4.75 2.21 -6.19
C ARG A 47 4.03 1.63 -7.40
N VAL A 48 4.77 1.18 -8.41
CA VAL A 48 4.18 0.64 -9.66
C VAL A 48 3.31 -0.58 -9.39
N ALA A 49 3.81 -1.54 -8.60
CA ALA A 49 3.07 -2.76 -8.28
C ALA A 49 1.85 -2.48 -7.40
N VAL A 50 1.95 -1.50 -6.51
CA VAL A 50 0.85 -1.05 -5.65
C VAL A 50 -0.25 -0.38 -6.46
N LEU A 51 0.08 0.67 -7.21
CA LEU A 51 -0.91 1.38 -8.03
C LEU A 51 -1.63 0.45 -9.02
N ALA A 52 -0.91 -0.48 -9.64
CA ALA A 52 -1.50 -1.45 -10.57
C ALA A 52 -2.45 -2.46 -9.91
N ALA A 53 -2.34 -2.68 -8.59
CA ALA A 53 -3.18 -3.65 -7.88
C ALA A 53 -4.35 -3.00 -7.13
N LEU A 54 -4.32 -1.67 -6.94
CA LEU A 54 -5.35 -0.95 -6.22
C LEU A 54 -6.61 -0.79 -7.10
N PRO A 55 -7.82 -0.84 -6.50
CA PRO A 55 -9.03 -0.37 -7.16
C PRO A 55 -8.88 1.10 -7.56
N TRP A 56 -9.51 1.49 -8.68
CA TRP A 56 -9.32 2.80 -9.32
C TRP A 56 -9.36 3.98 -8.33
N VAL A 57 -10.40 4.10 -7.49
CA VAL A 57 -10.52 5.20 -6.50
C VAL A 57 -9.28 5.31 -5.60
N ALA A 58 -8.77 4.19 -5.11
CA ALA A 58 -7.58 4.19 -4.25
C ALA A 58 -6.31 4.49 -5.07
N ALA A 59 -6.21 3.96 -6.29
CA ALA A 59 -5.07 4.23 -7.17
C ALA A 59 -4.97 5.71 -7.56
N GLU A 60 -6.09 6.37 -7.86
CA GLU A 60 -6.13 7.79 -8.20
C GLU A 60 -5.68 8.67 -7.03
N ILE A 61 -6.26 8.46 -5.84
CA ILE A 61 -5.88 9.24 -4.66
C ILE A 61 -4.41 8.99 -4.32
N ALA A 62 -3.94 7.75 -4.39
CA ALA A 62 -2.53 7.44 -4.17
C ALA A 62 -1.61 8.06 -5.24
N GLY A 63 -2.07 8.12 -6.48
CA GLY A 63 -1.33 8.67 -7.61
C GLY A 63 -1.12 10.18 -7.49
N HIS A 64 -2.16 10.91 -7.06
CA HIS A 64 -2.17 12.37 -7.03
C HIS A 64 -1.88 12.97 -5.64
N ASP A 65 -2.43 12.40 -4.57
CA ASP A 65 -2.29 12.91 -3.19
C ASP A 65 -1.36 12.05 -2.32
N GLY A 66 -0.81 10.96 -2.87
CA GLY A 66 0.11 10.05 -2.19
C GLY A 66 -0.56 8.94 -1.36
N PHE A 67 0.21 7.92 -1.01
CA PHE A 67 -0.32 6.74 -0.30
C PHE A 67 -0.85 7.07 1.09
N ALA A 68 -0.26 8.05 1.78
CA ALA A 68 -0.73 8.47 3.09
C ALA A 68 -2.14 9.08 3.04
N ALA A 69 -2.46 9.88 2.02
CA ALA A 69 -3.79 10.41 1.80
C ALA A 69 -4.78 9.30 1.44
N MET A 70 -4.38 8.38 0.54
CA MET A 70 -5.19 7.22 0.16
C MET A 70 -5.53 6.32 1.35
N LEU A 71 -4.56 5.99 2.20
CA LEU A 71 -4.77 5.11 3.34
C LEU A 71 -5.69 5.77 4.38
N ARG A 72 -5.52 7.08 4.64
CA ARG A 72 -6.45 7.84 5.50
C ARG A 72 -7.86 7.84 4.92
N PHE A 73 -7.99 8.10 3.61
CA PHE A 73 -9.27 8.11 2.90
C PHE A 73 -10.00 6.76 2.97
N VAL A 74 -9.31 5.67 2.63
CA VAL A 74 -9.89 4.32 2.65
C VAL A 74 -10.21 3.85 4.06
N ARG A 75 -9.37 4.18 5.06
CA ARG A 75 -9.66 3.85 6.45
C ARG A 75 -10.89 4.59 6.97
N ALA A 76 -11.02 5.87 6.62
CA ALA A 76 -12.18 6.66 7.02
C ALA A 76 -13.43 6.22 6.27
N LEU A 77 -13.39 6.15 4.93
CA LEU A 77 -14.56 6.07 4.07
C LEU A 77 -14.76 4.72 3.36
N GLY A 78 -13.88 3.74 3.58
CA GLY A 78 -13.87 2.47 2.87
C GLY A 78 -15.14 1.66 2.97
N GLY A 79 -15.52 1.02 1.85
CA GLY A 79 -16.69 0.14 1.77
C GLY A 79 -18.03 0.89 1.68
N ARG A 80 -17.99 2.19 1.39
CA ARG A 80 -19.18 3.04 1.28
C ARG A 80 -19.34 3.58 -0.13
N ARG A 81 -20.59 3.77 -0.53
CA ARG A 81 -20.96 4.62 -1.66
C ARG A 81 -20.97 6.07 -1.18
N LEU A 82 -20.17 6.92 -1.81
CA LEU A 82 -20.05 8.34 -1.45
C LEU A 82 -20.65 9.22 -2.54
N TYR A 83 -21.43 10.21 -2.14
CA TYR A 83 -21.78 11.34 -3.01
C TYR A 83 -20.59 12.30 -3.11
N VAL A 84 -20.23 12.70 -4.34
CA VAL A 84 -19.13 13.63 -4.61
C VAL A 84 -19.72 15.00 -4.94
N PRO A 85 -19.81 15.93 -3.96
CA PRO A 85 -20.22 17.30 -4.25
C PRO A 85 -19.25 17.99 -5.21
N ARG A 86 -19.79 18.89 -6.05
CA ARG A 86 -19.00 19.74 -6.96
C ARG A 86 -18.06 20.69 -6.21
N ASP A 87 -18.46 21.10 -5.01
CA ASP A 87 -17.61 21.91 -4.13
C ASP A 87 -16.68 21.01 -3.30
N ARG A 88 -15.38 21.25 -3.44
CA ARG A 88 -14.32 20.53 -2.72
C ARG A 88 -14.31 20.87 -1.23
N GLN A 89 -14.57 22.12 -0.85
CA GLN A 89 -14.60 22.47 0.58
C GLN A 89 -15.78 21.80 1.28
N GLY A 90 -16.95 21.79 0.64
CA GLY A 90 -18.09 21.02 1.10
C GLY A 90 -17.85 19.51 1.16
N PHE A 91 -17.04 18.94 0.25
CA PHE A 91 -16.60 17.54 0.33
C PHE A 91 -15.86 17.28 1.65
N GLU A 92 -14.83 18.07 1.91
CA GLU A 92 -13.95 17.92 3.06
C GLU A 92 -14.71 18.12 4.38
N GLN A 93 -15.53 19.16 4.48
CA GLN A 93 -16.34 19.45 5.67
C GLN A 93 -17.35 18.33 5.99
N ARG A 94 -17.97 17.74 4.96
CA ARG A 94 -18.98 16.68 5.16
C ARG A 94 -18.38 15.33 5.49
N LEU A 95 -17.24 15.00 4.87
CA LEU A 95 -16.66 13.66 4.94
C LEU A 95 -15.48 13.56 5.91
N GLY A 96 -14.96 14.69 6.38
CA GLY A 96 -13.83 14.76 7.32
C GLY A 96 -12.52 14.27 6.72
N VAL A 97 -12.41 14.24 5.39
CA VAL A 97 -11.21 13.84 4.67
C VAL A 97 -10.87 14.89 3.62
N ALA A 98 -9.67 15.43 3.71
CA ALA A 98 -9.12 16.34 2.72
C ALA A 98 -8.66 15.54 1.49
N LEU A 99 -9.02 16.04 0.31
CA LEU A 99 -8.50 15.59 -0.98
C LEU A 99 -7.90 16.78 -1.72
N GLY A 100 -6.84 16.50 -2.48
CA GLY A 100 -6.28 17.45 -3.42
C GLY A 100 -7.27 17.80 -4.53
N PRO A 101 -7.05 18.93 -5.20
CA PRO A 101 -7.94 19.39 -6.28
C PRO A 101 -8.03 18.36 -7.42
N GLU A 102 -6.92 17.70 -7.75
CA GLU A 102 -6.90 16.73 -8.84
C GLU A 102 -7.64 15.44 -8.50
N SER A 103 -7.40 14.85 -7.31
CA SER A 103 -8.18 13.69 -6.85
C SER A 103 -9.67 13.99 -6.78
N HIS A 104 -10.07 15.14 -6.24
CA HIS A 104 -11.47 15.54 -6.18
C HIS A 104 -12.09 15.66 -7.58
N ALA A 105 -11.39 16.32 -8.51
CA ALA A 105 -11.84 16.44 -9.90
C ALA A 105 -11.98 15.07 -10.59
N ARG A 106 -11.02 14.16 -10.38
CA ARG A 106 -11.05 12.79 -10.92
C ARG A 106 -12.25 12.01 -10.38
N LEU A 107 -12.50 12.06 -9.07
CA LEU A 107 -13.66 11.42 -8.45
C LEU A 107 -14.97 11.98 -8.99
N LEU A 108 -15.07 13.30 -9.16
CA LEU A 108 -16.25 13.94 -9.73
C LEU A 108 -16.49 13.51 -11.18
N ALA A 109 -15.42 13.44 -11.99
CA ALA A 109 -15.48 13.06 -13.39
C ALA A 109 -15.90 11.59 -13.61
N HIS A 110 -15.58 10.70 -12.66
CA HIS A 110 -15.92 9.27 -12.72
C HIS A 110 -17.07 8.89 -11.78
N ALA A 111 -17.76 9.89 -11.21
CA ALA A 111 -18.97 9.65 -10.45
C ALA A 111 -20.06 9.07 -11.37
N SER A 112 -20.92 8.24 -10.78
CA SER A 112 -22.11 7.72 -11.46
C SER A 112 -23.05 8.85 -11.90
N ALA A 113 -24.08 8.52 -12.68
CA ALA A 113 -25.15 9.48 -13.01
C ALA A 113 -25.83 10.09 -11.76
N ALA A 114 -25.80 9.38 -10.62
CA ALA A 114 -26.29 9.87 -9.33
C ALA A 114 -25.26 10.73 -8.56
N GLY A 115 -24.09 11.01 -9.16
CA GLY A 115 -23.00 11.76 -8.53
C GLY A 115 -22.28 10.97 -7.45
N THR A 116 -22.26 9.64 -7.52
CA THR A 116 -21.65 8.79 -6.47
C THR A 116 -20.47 7.96 -6.96
N VAL A 117 -19.51 7.69 -6.08
CA VAL A 117 -18.40 6.74 -6.29
C VAL A 117 -18.43 5.63 -5.25
N GLU A 118 -18.03 4.42 -5.64
CA GLU A 118 -17.84 3.29 -4.72
C GLU A 118 -16.43 3.31 -4.14
N VAL A 119 -16.30 3.48 -2.83
CA VAL A 119 -14.99 3.46 -2.17
C VAL A 119 -14.61 2.03 -1.81
N PRO A 120 -13.42 1.54 -2.23
CA PRO A 120 -12.98 0.20 -1.87
C PRO A 120 -12.87 0.06 -0.35
N SER A 121 -13.17 -1.13 0.17
CA SER A 121 -13.06 -1.39 1.60
C SER A 121 -11.60 -1.38 2.05
N ALA A 122 -11.37 -0.95 3.30
CA ALA A 122 -10.06 -1.02 3.94
C ALA A 122 -9.48 -2.44 3.92
N TRP A 123 -10.34 -3.45 4.12
CA TRP A 123 -9.94 -4.85 4.03
C TRP A 123 -9.50 -5.25 2.61
N GLY A 124 -10.23 -4.81 1.57
CA GLY A 124 -9.88 -5.09 0.19
C GLY A 124 -8.52 -4.50 -0.21
N VAL A 125 -8.29 -3.23 0.16
CA VAL A 125 -7.00 -2.55 -0.05
C VAL A 125 -5.90 -3.26 0.73
N PHE A 126 -6.13 -3.58 2.00
CA PHE A 126 -5.21 -4.32 2.84
C PHE A 126 -4.78 -5.66 2.20
N ILE A 127 -5.73 -6.45 1.70
CA ILE A 127 -5.43 -7.73 1.04
C ILE A 127 -4.60 -7.54 -0.23
N ALA A 128 -4.85 -6.49 -1.01
CA ALA A 128 -4.05 -6.16 -2.19
C ALA A 128 -2.59 -5.84 -1.81
N LEU A 129 -2.38 -4.98 -0.80
CA LEU A 129 -1.06 -4.61 -0.29
C LEU A 129 -0.32 -5.84 0.27
N ARG A 130 -0.98 -6.65 1.09
CA ARG A 130 -0.41 -7.89 1.64
C ARG A 130 0.06 -8.86 0.55
N ARG A 131 -0.69 -8.97 -0.56
CA ARG A 131 -0.27 -9.80 -1.71
C ARG A 131 0.97 -9.26 -2.40
N ILE A 132 1.15 -7.95 -2.47
CA ILE A 132 2.38 -7.35 -3.03
C ILE A 132 3.55 -7.63 -2.10
N ALA A 133 3.36 -7.47 -0.79
CA ALA A 133 4.41 -7.73 0.19
C ALA A 133 4.90 -9.18 0.15
N MET A 134 3.98 -10.16 0.12
CA MET A 134 4.34 -11.57 -0.02
C MET A 134 5.12 -11.84 -1.32
N ARG A 135 4.65 -11.29 -2.46
CA ARG A 135 5.34 -11.45 -3.75
C ARG A 135 6.71 -10.78 -3.76
N SER A 136 6.86 -9.64 -3.10
CA SER A 136 8.13 -8.93 -2.95
C SER A 136 9.13 -9.76 -2.15
N ALA A 137 8.71 -10.30 -0.99
CA ALA A 137 9.54 -11.16 -0.16
C ALA A 137 10.01 -12.42 -0.90
N MET A 138 9.10 -13.08 -1.64
CA MET A 138 9.45 -14.24 -2.46
C MET A 138 10.46 -13.92 -3.57
N ARG A 139 10.31 -12.77 -4.25
CA ARG A 139 11.26 -12.32 -5.28
C ARG A 139 12.62 -11.93 -4.72
N GLY A 140 12.66 -11.46 -3.47
CA GLY A 140 13.88 -11.18 -2.73
C GLY A 140 14.68 -12.42 -2.30
N GLY A 141 14.24 -13.62 -2.69
CA GLY A 141 14.91 -14.88 -2.36
C GLY A 141 14.60 -15.44 -0.98
N ALA A 142 13.62 -14.87 -0.27
CA ALA A 142 13.20 -15.42 1.02
C ALA A 142 12.64 -16.84 0.85
N HIS A 143 13.02 -17.74 1.77
CA HIS A 143 12.52 -19.11 1.75
C HIS A 143 11.00 -19.13 1.97
N LEU A 144 10.27 -19.95 1.21
CA LEU A 144 8.79 -20.02 1.28
C LEU A 144 8.25 -20.24 2.69
N ARG A 145 8.94 -21.07 3.48
CA ARG A 145 8.60 -21.30 4.90
C ARG A 145 8.66 -20.02 5.73
N GLN A 146 9.68 -19.19 5.52
CA GLN A 146 9.85 -17.94 6.25
C GLN A 146 8.72 -16.96 5.89
N VAL A 147 8.44 -16.80 4.59
CA VAL A 147 7.33 -15.97 4.11
C VAL A 147 5.98 -16.49 4.66
N ALA A 148 5.79 -17.81 4.68
CA ALA A 148 4.57 -18.40 5.24
C ALA A 148 4.39 -18.05 6.72
N GLN A 149 5.46 -18.13 7.50
CA GLN A 149 5.48 -17.78 8.92
C GLN A 149 5.23 -16.29 9.15
N ASP A 150 5.96 -15.42 8.46
CA ASP A 150 5.89 -13.96 8.64
C ASP A 150 4.51 -13.40 8.30
N PHE A 151 3.85 -14.00 7.30
CA PHE A 151 2.52 -13.59 6.86
C PHE A 151 1.40 -14.43 7.47
N GLY A 152 1.67 -15.43 8.32
CA GLY A 152 0.63 -16.29 8.91
C GLY A 152 -0.21 -17.02 7.86
N VAL A 153 0.43 -17.56 6.82
CA VAL A 153 -0.20 -18.39 5.77
C VAL A 153 0.51 -19.73 5.64
N THR A 154 -0.07 -20.67 4.90
CA THR A 154 0.60 -21.95 4.61
C THR A 154 1.50 -21.84 3.37
N GLU A 155 2.55 -22.66 3.28
CA GLU A 155 3.35 -22.72 2.05
C GLU A 155 2.51 -23.12 0.82
N ARG A 156 1.46 -23.95 1.03
CA ARG A 156 0.50 -24.29 -0.03
C ARG A 156 -0.22 -23.05 -0.55
N HIS A 157 -0.61 -22.12 0.32
CA HIS A 157 -1.22 -20.85 -0.08
C HIS A 157 -0.29 -20.03 -0.98
N LEU A 158 1.02 -20.06 -0.71
CA LEU A 158 2.02 -19.32 -1.49
C LEU A 158 2.31 -19.95 -2.85
N ARG A 159 2.18 -21.28 -3.00
CA ARG A 159 2.44 -22.00 -4.26
C ARG A 159 1.30 -21.94 -5.28
N CYS A 160 0.06 -21.73 -4.83
CA CYS A 160 -1.13 -21.77 -5.68
C CYS A 160 -1.57 -20.39 -6.21
N ARG A 161 -0.71 -19.37 -6.10
CA ARG A 161 -1.00 -17.97 -6.48
C ARG A 161 0.13 -17.39 -7.33
#